data_AF-A0A9X2E8Q3-F1
#
_entry.id   AF-A0A9X2E8Q3-F1
#
_cell.length_a   1.000
_cell.length_b   1.000
_cell.length_c   1.000
_cell.angle_alpha   90.00
_cell.angle_beta   90.00
_cell.angle_gamma   90.00
#
_symmetry.space_group_name_H-M   'P 1'
#
loop_
_entity.id
_entity.type
_entity.pdbx_description
1 polymer ?
#
loop_
_entity_poly.entity_id
_entity_poly.type
_entity_poly.pdbx_seq_one_letter_code
_entity_poly.pdbx_strand_id
1 'polypeptide(L)'
;MQVRDPAVLRRWRKQRRYTQRELGMLVKRSHTTIHALETGKLRTLSEDLAISLASRLEVPWEDLFVERGAFGVSELSTAVQIA
;
A
#
# COMPACT_ATOMS: atom_id res chain seq x y z
N MET A 1 -4.98 -3.81 -6.14
CA MET A 1 -4.08 -2.82 -5.54
C MET A 1 -2.63 -3.32 -5.54
N GLN A 2 -1.68 -2.39 -5.44
CA GLN A 2 -0.25 -2.63 -5.32
C GLN A 2 0.31 -1.75 -4.19
N VAL A 3 1.27 -2.26 -3.42
CA VAL A 3 1.97 -1.47 -2.38
C VAL A 3 2.81 -0.39 -3.06
N ARG A 4 2.64 0.87 -2.67
CA ARG A 4 3.41 2.01 -3.20
C ARG A 4 4.87 1.95 -2.78
N ASP A 5 5.11 1.84 -1.47
CA ASP A 5 6.43 1.64 -0.87
C ASP A 5 6.33 0.68 0.34
N PRO A 6 6.94 -0.52 0.26
CA PRO A 6 7.01 -1.48 1.37
C PRO A 6 7.57 -0.89 2.68
N ALA A 7 8.54 0.01 2.61
CA ALA A 7 9.17 0.62 3.78
C ALA A 7 8.23 1.59 4.49
N VAL A 8 7.38 2.31 3.73
CA VAL A 8 6.35 3.21 4.27
C VAL A 8 5.29 2.41 5.01
N LEU A 9 4.79 1.32 4.41
CA LEU A 9 3.83 0.42 5.07
C LEU A 9 4.37 -0.08 6.42
N ARG A 10 5.63 -0.53 6.45
CA ARG A 10 6.30 -0.97 7.67
C ARG A 10 6.40 0.14 8.73
N ARG A 11 6.69 1.37 8.31
CA ARG A 11 6.81 2.52 9.21
C ARG A 11 5.48 2.82 9.89
N TRP A 12 4.40 2.88 9.12
CA TRP A 12 3.05 3.14 9.64
C TRP A 12 2.59 2.06 10.62
N ARG A 13 2.83 0.77 10.31
CA ARG A 13 2.54 -0.32 11.26
C ARG A 13 3.22 -0.10 12.61
N LYS A 14 4.51 0.27 12.59
CA LYS A 14 5.27 0.50 13.82
C LYS A 14 4.78 1.74 14.57
N GLN A 15 4.41 2.81 13.88
CA GLN A 15 3.84 4.02 14.49
C GLN A 15 2.53 3.72 15.22
N ARG A 16 1.70 2.84 14.65
CA ARG A 16 0.47 2.32 15.27
C ARG A 16 0.71 1.20 16.29
N ARG A 17 1.97 0.91 16.61
CA ARG A 17 2.41 -0.08 17.61
C ARG A 17 1.93 -1.51 17.38
N TYR A 18 1.59 -1.87 16.14
CA TYR A 18 1.27 -3.25 15.81
C TYR A 18 2.53 -4.05 15.51
N THR A 19 2.61 -5.26 16.03
CA THR A 19 3.44 -6.32 15.45
C THR A 19 2.87 -6.77 14.11
N GLN A 20 3.68 -7.44 13.28
CA GLN A 20 3.20 -8.03 12.02
C GLN A 20 2.11 -9.10 12.26
N ARG A 21 2.18 -9.81 13.41
CA ARG A 21 1.19 -10.83 13.78
C ARG A 21 -0.13 -10.20 14.15
N GLU A 22 -0.11 -9.15 14.98
CA GLU A 22 -1.32 -8.41 15.36
C GLU A 22 -1.99 -7.80 14.15
N LEU A 23 -1.25 -7.05 13.31
CA LEU A 23 -1.83 -6.47 12.11
C LEU A 23 -2.43 -7.55 11.20
N GLY A 24 -1.70 -8.66 11.00
CA GLY A 24 -2.20 -9.80 10.23
C GLY A 24 -3.53 -10.33 10.76
N MET A 25 -3.64 -10.58 12.07
CA MET A 25 -4.89 -11.03 12.69
C MET A 25 -6.05 -10.04 12.46
N LEU A 26 -5.79 -8.73 12.61
CA LEU A 26 -6.81 -7.69 12.42
C LEU A 26 -7.36 -7.64 10.99
N VAL A 27 -6.56 -8.01 9.99
CA VAL A 27 -6.95 -8.05 8.57
C VAL A 27 -7.16 -9.48 8.04
N LYS A 28 -7.29 -10.48 8.92
CA LYS A 28 -7.51 -11.90 8.57
C LYS A 28 -6.45 -12.47 7.62
N ARG A 29 -5.18 -12.16 7.89
CA ARG A 29 -4.00 -12.66 7.17
C ARG A 29 -2.93 -13.16 8.14
N SER A 30 -2.00 -13.95 7.62
CA SER A 30 -0.86 -14.41 8.41
C SER A 30 0.17 -13.29 8.61
N HIS A 31 0.98 -13.42 9.66
CA HIS A 31 2.21 -12.62 9.83
C HIS A 31 3.09 -12.65 8.57
N THR A 32 3.21 -13.82 7.92
CA THR A 32 4.03 -13.99 6.71
C THR A 32 3.52 -13.16 5.54
N THR A 33 2.21 -12.96 5.39
CA THR A 33 1.65 -12.03 4.39
C THR A 33 2.08 -10.60 4.67
N ILE A 34 1.99 -10.13 5.93
CA ILE A 34 2.43 -8.77 6.30
C ILE A 34 3.93 -8.60 6.05
N HIS A 35 4.74 -9.58 6.43
CA HIS A 35 6.17 -9.58 6.12
C HIS A 35 6.44 -9.50 4.62
N ALA A 36 5.73 -10.28 3.80
CA ALA A 36 5.92 -10.28 2.35
C ALA A 36 5.57 -8.93 1.72
N LEU A 37 4.52 -8.25 2.21
CA LEU A 37 4.16 -6.89 1.79
C LEU A 37 5.24 -5.88 2.19
N GLU A 38 5.70 -5.91 3.44
CA GLU A 38 6.72 -4.98 3.97
C GLU A 38 8.12 -5.16 3.41
N THR A 39 8.39 -6.32 2.80
CA THR A 39 9.67 -6.61 2.13
C THR A 39 9.56 -6.55 0.61
N GLY A 40 8.38 -6.26 0.06
CA GLY A 40 8.14 -6.23 -1.38
C GLY A 40 8.19 -7.59 -2.07
N LYS A 41 8.25 -8.70 -1.31
CA LYS A 41 8.11 -10.08 -1.84
C LYS A 41 6.71 -10.34 -2.38
N LEU A 42 5.70 -9.72 -1.77
CA LEU A 42 4.33 -9.68 -2.28
C LEU A 42 4.03 -8.23 -2.68
N ARG A 43 4.02 -7.96 -3.99
CA ARG A 43 3.83 -6.60 -4.51
C ARG A 43 2.36 -6.23 -4.67
N THR A 44 1.49 -7.22 -4.87
CA THR A 44 0.08 -6.98 -5.19
C THR A 44 -0.85 -7.66 -4.21
N LEU A 45 -2.03 -7.06 -4.04
CA LEU A 45 -3.06 -7.51 -3.12
C LEU A 45 -4.46 -7.15 -3.65
N SER A 46 -5.48 -7.79 -3.09
CA SER A 46 -6.86 -7.40 -3.33
C SER A 46 -7.13 -6.01 -2.78
N GLU A 47 -8.13 -5.33 -3.34
CA GLU A 47 -8.59 -4.02 -2.87
C GLU A 47 -9.11 -4.07 -1.43
N ASP A 48 -9.96 -5.04 -1.11
CA ASP A 48 -10.45 -5.24 0.27
C ASP A 48 -9.33 -5.33 1.30
N LEU A 49 -8.22 -6.00 0.96
CA LEU A 49 -7.08 -6.12 1.86
C LEU A 49 -6.34 -4.78 2.00
N ALA A 50 -6.20 -4.03 0.91
CA ALA A 50 -5.58 -2.70 0.93
C ALA A 50 -6.40 -1.73 1.80
N ILE A 51 -7.72 -1.67 1.59
CA ILE A 51 -8.65 -0.83 2.38
C ILE A 51 -8.62 -1.27 3.85
N SER A 52 -8.65 -2.57 4.13
CA SER A 52 -8.57 -3.07 5.51
C SER A 52 -7.26 -2.69 6.20
N LEU A 53 -6.12 -2.80 5.51
CA LEU A 53 -4.82 -2.38 6.03
C LEU A 53 -4.78 -0.87 6.31
N ALA A 54 -5.21 -0.06 5.35
CA ALA A 54 -5.27 1.39 5.45
C ALA A 54 -6.14 1.84 6.63
N SER A 55 -7.34 1.26 6.78
CA SER A 55 -8.24 1.51 7.90
C SER A 55 -7.61 1.19 9.25
N ARG A 56 -6.94 0.04 9.39
CA ARG A 56 -6.25 -0.33 10.65
C ARG A 56 -5.05 0.54 10.96
N LEU A 57 -4.37 1.03 9.93
CA LEU A 57 -3.25 1.94 10.10
C LEU A 57 -3.72 3.40 10.26
N GLU A 58 -5.02 3.65 10.10
CA GLU A 58 -5.64 4.98 10.11
C GLU A 58 -4.86 5.93 9.18
N VAL A 59 -4.69 5.50 7.93
CA VAL A 59 -4.07 6.24 6.84
C VAL A 59 -4.99 6.12 5.63
N PRO A 60 -5.20 7.18 4.83
CA PRO A 60 -5.82 7.05 3.50
C PRO A 60 -5.15 5.94 2.68
N TRP A 61 -5.93 5.17 1.92
CA TRP A 61 -5.36 4.02 1.24
C TRP A 61 -4.43 4.44 0.09
N GLU A 62 -4.68 5.59 -0.52
CA GLU A 62 -3.92 6.22 -1.61
C GLU A 62 -2.48 6.56 -1.20
N ASP A 63 -2.24 6.76 0.09
CA ASP A 63 -0.90 7.03 0.61
C ASP A 63 -0.06 5.75 0.73
N LEU A 64 -0.70 4.58 0.82
CA LEU A 64 -0.04 3.29 1.02
C LEU A 64 -0.06 2.40 -0.24
N PHE A 65 -1.06 2.56 -1.08
CA PHE A 65 -1.36 1.68 -2.20
C PHE A 65 -1.73 2.47 -3.45
N VAL A 66 -1.60 1.80 -4.59
CA VAL A 66 -2.03 2.31 -5.89
C VAL A 66 -2.83 1.27 -6.66
N GLU A 67 -3.65 1.74 -7.58
CA GLU A 67 -4.36 0.86 -8.51
C GLU A 67 -3.39 0.12 -9.43
N ARG A 68 -3.79 -1.10 -9.80
CA ARG A 68 -2.97 -1.96 -10.65
C ARG A 68 -3.06 -1.44 -12.08
N GLY A 69 -1.95 -1.03 -12.67
CA GLY A 69 -1.93 -0.42 -14.01
C GLY A 69 -1.92 1.11 -14.02
N ALA A 70 -2.04 1.77 -12.87
CA ALA A 70 -1.86 3.23 -12.78
C ALA A 70 -0.41 3.69 -13.02
N PHE A 71 0.56 2.76 -13.02
CA PHE A 71 1.92 3.00 -13.52
C PHE A 71 1.94 2.93 -15.05
N GLY A 72 1.28 3.88 -15.71
CA GLY A 72 1.09 3.81 -17.15
C GLY A 72 0.48 5.05 -17.79
N VAL A 73 0.62 6.24 -17.21
CA VAL A 73 0.54 7.53 -17.91
C VAL A 73 1.05 8.61 -16.95
N SER A 74 2.36 8.90 -17.01
CA SER A 74 2.83 10.20 -16.53
C SER A 74 2.67 11.16 -17.71
N GLU A 75 1.83 12.17 -17.51
CA GLU A 75 1.51 13.21 -18.48
C GLU A 75 2.76 13.91 -19.02
N LEU A 76 3.04 13.73 -20.32
CA LEU A 76 3.64 14.78 -21.14
C LEU A 76 2.50 15.71 -21.58
N SER A 77 1.92 16.46 -20.63
CA SER A 77 0.98 17.55 -20.93
C SER A 77 1.59 18.87 -20.52
N THR A 78 2.63 19.30 -21.23
CA THR A 78 3.02 20.72 -21.31
C THR A 78 3.82 20.97 -22.59
N ALA A 79 3.11 21.27 -23.68
CA ALA A 79 3.51 22.04 -24.86
C ALA A 79 2.40 21.78 -25.91
N VAL A 80 1.57 22.74 -26.30
CA VAL A 80 1.97 23.93 -27.04
C VAL A 80 1.09 25.12 -26.62
N GLN A 81 1.77 26.11 -26.06
CA GLN A 81 1.34 27.51 -26.08
C GLN A 81 1.35 28.01 -27.53
N ILE A 82 0.26 28.67 -27.93
CA ILE A 82 0.18 29.75 -28.94
C ILE A 82 0.59 29.37 -30.37
N ALA A 83 -0.40 29.31 -31.26
CA ALA A 83 -0.31 29.77 -32.64
C ALA A 83 -1.62 30.48 -33.00
#